data_AF-A0A534QB12-F1
#
_entry.id   AF-A0A534QB12-F1
#
_cell.length_a   1.000
_cell.length_b   1.000
_cell.length_c   1.000
_cell.angle_alpha   90.00
_cell.angle_beta   90.00
_cell.angle_gamma   90.00
#
_symmetry.space_group_name_H-M   'P 1'
#
loop_
_entity.id
_entity.type
_entity.pdbx_description
1 polymer ?
#
loop_
_entity_poly.entity_id
_entity_poly.type
_entity_poly.pdbx_seq_one_letter_code
_entity_poly.pdbx_strand_id
1 'polypeptide(L)'
;MLNIRGTGACNSECAFCIEKFNPTHRPMPTTDATRQLIVDGAGRFDMLFFASGEPTIHPKLFEHVELARSVGFTCFGMSSHFR
;
A
#
# COMPACT_ATOMS: atom_id res chain seq x y z
N MET A 1 7.12 -0.76 11.01
CA MET A 1 6.11 -0.98 9.96
C MET A 1 6.38 0.00 8.83
N LEU A 2 6.60 -0.50 7.62
CA LEU A 2 6.64 0.29 6.40
C LEU A 2 5.22 0.43 5.87
N ASN A 3 4.73 1.67 5.79
CA ASN A 3 3.40 1.96 5.27
C ASN A 3 3.54 2.36 3.80
N ILE A 4 2.95 1.57 2.90
CA ILE A 4 2.91 1.87 1.47
C ILE A 4 1.50 2.23 1.06
N ARG A 5 1.40 3.12 0.07
CA ARG A 5 0.13 3.40 -0.56
C ARG A 5 -0.25 2.20 -1.40
N GLY A 6 -1.33 1.52 -1.02
CA GLY A 6 -1.87 0.39 -1.76
C GLY A 6 -2.36 0.84 -3.12
N THR A 7 -3.30 1.79 -3.15
CA THR A 7 -3.80 2.37 -4.41
C THR A 7 -4.42 3.75 -4.16
N GLY A 8 -4.46 4.61 -5.18
CA GLY A 8 -5.25 5.83 -5.19
C GLY A 8 -6.68 5.58 -5.64
N ALA A 9 -6.91 4.43 -6.27
CA ALA A 9 -8.22 3.95 -6.63
C ALA A 9 -8.91 3.34 -5.41
N CYS A 10 -10.19 3.63 -5.25
CA CYS A 10 -11.07 2.99 -4.30
C CYS A 10 -12.38 2.67 -5.02
N ASN A 11 -12.95 1.51 -4.77
CA ASN A 11 -14.28 1.12 -5.27
C ASN A 11 -15.39 1.43 -4.25
N SER A 12 -15.09 2.24 -3.23
CA SER A 12 -16.04 2.83 -2.28
C SER A 12 -16.10 4.35 -2.42
N GLU A 13 -17.28 4.91 -2.17
CA GLU A 13 -17.57 6.34 -2.30
C GLU A 13 -17.90 6.97 -0.94
N CYS A 14 -17.03 6.78 0.05
CA CYS A 14 -17.29 7.23 1.42
C CYS A 14 -17.42 8.76 1.50
N ALA A 15 -18.52 9.24 2.08
CA ALA A 15 -18.80 10.68 2.27
C ALA A 15 -17.79 11.37 3.20
N PHE A 16 -17.07 10.60 4.01
CA PHE A 16 -16.11 11.06 5.01
C PHE A 16 -14.65 10.76 4.64
N CYS A 17 -14.35 10.31 3.41
CA CYS A 17 -12.99 9.94 3.02
C CYS A 17 -12.09 11.17 2.84
N ILE A 18 -11.12 11.34 3.74
CA ILE A 18 -10.16 12.45 3.65
C ILE A 18 -9.24 12.38 2.42
N GLU A 19 -8.92 11.17 1.94
CA GLU A 19 -8.09 10.97 0.76
C GLU A 19 -8.82 11.41 -0.53
N LYS A 20 -10.15 11.30 -0.57
CA LYS A 20 -10.98 11.73 -1.71
C LYS A 20 -10.93 13.24 -1.91
N PHE A 21 -10.97 14.00 -0.81
CA PHE A 21 -11.10 15.45 -0.82
C PHE A 21 -9.75 16.20 -0.84
N ASN A 22 -8.64 15.52 -0.61
CA ASN A 22 -7.31 16.13 -0.69
C ASN A 22 -6.59 15.79 -2.01
N PRO A 23 -6.43 16.75 -2.96
CA PRO A 23 -5.78 16.50 -4.24
C PRO A 23 -4.30 16.10 -4.11
N THR A 24 -3.61 16.54 -3.06
CA THR A 24 -2.19 16.21 -2.83
C THR A 24 -2.00 14.75 -2.45
N HIS A 25 -3.08 14.08 -2.02
CA HIS A 25 -3.09 12.68 -1.64
C HIS A 25 -3.39 11.76 -2.83
N ARG A 26 -3.62 12.28 -4.04
CA ARG A 26 -3.94 11.46 -5.23
C ARG A 26 -2.76 10.86 -6.00
N PRO A 27 -1.54 11.44 -6.03
CA PRO A 27 -0.46 10.84 -6.79
C PRO A 27 -0.06 9.50 -6.17
N MET A 28 -0.25 8.45 -6.96
CA MET A 28 0.30 7.15 -6.63
C MET A 28 1.78 7.13 -6.96
N PRO A 29 2.63 6.57 -6.07
CA PRO A 29 3.98 6.21 -6.46
C PRO A 29 3.94 5.25 -7.65
N THR A 30 4.97 5.30 -8.51
CA THR A 30 5.12 4.30 -9.55
C THR A 30 5.39 2.92 -8.93
N THR A 31 5.15 1.86 -9.70
CA THR A 31 5.48 0.49 -9.28
C THR A 31 6.95 0.40 -8.86
N ASP A 32 7.86 0.98 -9.64
CA ASP A 32 9.30 0.96 -9.35
C ASP A 32 9.64 1.72 -8.07
N ALA A 33 9.02 2.89 -7.85
CA ALA A 33 9.20 3.64 -6.60
C ALA A 33 8.71 2.83 -5.38
N THR A 34 7.57 2.15 -5.51
CA THR A 34 7.04 1.28 -4.45
C THR A 34 7.95 0.09 -4.18
N ARG A 35 8.48 -0.56 -5.23
CA ARG A 35 9.43 -1.66 -5.10
C ARG A 35 10.73 -1.20 -4.43
N GLN A 36 11.24 -0.03 -4.80
CA GLN A 36 12.44 0.53 -4.18
C GLN A 36 12.21 0.83 -2.69
N LEU A 37 11.06 1.41 -2.33
CA LEU A 37 10.70 1.64 -0.92
C LEU A 37 10.66 0.35 -0.09
N ILE A 38 10.17 -0.75 -0.67
CA ILE A 38 10.16 -2.06 -0.01
C ILE A 38 11.59 -2.55 0.22
N VAL A 39 12.45 -2.49 -0.80
CA VAL A 39 13.86 -2.90 -0.70
C VAL A 39 14.61 -2.04 0.31
N ASP A 40 14.45 -0.73 0.28
CA ASP A 40 15.09 0.22 1.20
C ASP A 40 14.60 0.09 2.65
N GLY A 41 13.41 -0.50 2.83
CA GLY A 41 12.83 -0.80 4.13
C GLY A 41 13.31 -2.12 4.73
N ALA A 42 13.95 -2.98 3.94
CA ALA A 42 14.46 -4.27 4.40
C ALA A 42 15.46 -4.09 5.56
N GLY A 43 15.33 -4.92 6.60
CA GLY A 43 16.15 -4.84 7.82
C GLY A 43 15.85 -3.64 8.73
N ARG A 44 15.02 -2.68 8.29
CA ARG A 44 14.55 -1.54 9.11
C ARG A 44 13.13 -1.74 9.62
N PHE A 45 12.33 -2.52 8.91
CA PHE A 45 10.95 -2.80 9.25
C PHE A 45 10.64 -4.29 9.05
N ASP A 46 9.85 -4.84 9.96
CA ASP A 46 9.42 -6.25 9.88
C ASP A 46 8.03 -6.42 9.26
N MET A 47 7.25 -5.33 9.17
CA MET A 47 5.87 -5.32 8.69
C MET A 47 5.70 -4.41 7.48
N LEU A 48 5.09 -4.93 6.41
CA LEU A 48 4.58 -4.16 5.28
C LEU A 48 3.07 -3.93 5.47
N PHE A 49 2.63 -2.68 5.41
CA PHE A 49 1.22 -2.31 5.56
C PHE A 49 0.71 -1.54 4.34
N PHE A 50 -0.40 -1.99 3.76
CA PHE A 50 -1.07 -1.30 2.66
C PHE A 50 -2.15 -0.36 3.21
N ALA A 51 -1.99 0.94 2.96
CA ALA A 51 -2.96 1.97 3.31
C ALA A 51 -3.35 2.81 2.08
N SER A 52 -4.43 3.59 2.22
CA SER A 52 -5.01 4.42 1.15
C SER A 52 -5.64 3.64 -0.01
N GLY A 53 -6.72 4.22 -0.54
CA GLY A 53 -7.60 3.57 -1.53
C GLY A 53 -8.18 2.27 -0.99
N GLU A 54 -8.49 1.35 -1.90
CA GLU A 54 -8.85 -0.03 -1.54
C GLU A 54 -7.74 -1.01 -1.91
N PRO A 55 -6.93 -1.50 -0.93
CA PRO A 55 -5.79 -2.37 -1.22
C PRO A 55 -6.12 -3.64 -2.01
N THR A 56 -7.31 -4.22 -1.81
CA THR A 56 -7.70 -5.51 -2.44
C THR A 56 -7.86 -5.42 -3.96
N ILE A 57 -8.09 -4.23 -4.52
CA ILE A 57 -8.19 -4.01 -5.97
C ILE A 57 -6.85 -3.61 -6.61
N HIS A 58 -5.76 -3.55 -5.84
CA HIS A 58 -4.46 -3.16 -6.38
C HIS A 58 -3.88 -4.27 -7.27
N PRO A 59 -3.56 -3.99 -8.56
CA PRO A 59 -3.16 -5.02 -9.52
C PRO A 59 -1.83 -5.71 -9.18
N LYS A 60 -0.99 -5.08 -8.35
CA LYS A 60 0.33 -5.60 -7.95
C LYS A 60 0.42 -5.98 -6.48
N LEU A 61 -0.72 -6.10 -5.78
CA LEU A 61 -0.76 -6.41 -4.34
C LEU A 61 0.13 -7.61 -3.99
N PHE A 62 -0.10 -8.75 -4.64
CA PHE A 62 0.67 -9.97 -4.38
C PHE A 62 2.15 -9.85 -4.79
N GLU A 63 2.45 -9.12 -5.86
CA GLU A 63 3.84 -8.90 -6.29
C GLU A 63 4.64 -8.13 -5.22
N HIS A 64 4.03 -7.13 -4.59
CA HIS A 64 4.66 -6.37 -3.51
C HIS A 64 4.83 -7.20 -2.23
N VAL A 65 3.84 -8.02 -1.88
CA VAL A 65 3.94 -8.96 -0.75
C VAL A 65 5.08 -9.96 -0.97
N GLU A 66 5.17 -10.57 -2.15
CA GLU A 66 6.24 -11.52 -2.47
C GLU A 66 7.63 -10.85 -2.46
N LEU A 67 7.74 -9.65 -3.01
CA LEU A 67 8.98 -8.88 -2.95
C LEU A 67 9.39 -8.61 -1.49
N ALA A 68 8.48 -8.09 -0.67
CA ALA A 68 8.75 -7.80 0.73
C ALA A 68 9.14 -9.07 1.52
N ARG A 69 8.44 -10.18 1.29
CA ARG A 69 8.79 -11.48 1.87
C ARG A 69 10.21 -11.91 1.48
N SER A 70 10.61 -11.73 0.22
CA SER A 70 11.95 -12.10 -0.26
C SER A 70 13.08 -11.27 0.35
N VAL A 71 12.79 -10.07 0.87
CA VAL A 71 13.79 -9.17 1.48
C VAL A 71 13.69 -9.10 3.01
N GLY A 72 12.94 -10.02 3.63
CA GLY A 72 12.97 -10.24 5.08
C GLY A 72 11.81 -9.64 5.88
N PHE A 73 10.78 -9.11 5.23
CA PHE A 73 9.53 -8.77 5.95
C PHE A 73 8.84 -10.05 6.40
N THR A 74 8.33 -10.05 7.63
CA THR A 74 7.69 -11.23 8.26
C THR A 74 6.22 -11.02 8.57
N CYS A 75 5.73 -9.78 8.52
CA CYS A 75 4.36 -9.43 8.84
C CYS A 75 3.72 -8.58 7.73
N PHE A 76 2.44 -8.83 7.44
CA PHE A 76 1.71 -8.18 6.35
C PHE A 76 0.33 -7.77 6.83
N GLY A 77 -0.05 -6.53 6.55
CA GLY A 77 -1.35 -5.99 6.93
C GLY A 77 -1.90 -5.04 5.88
N MET A 78 -3.21 -4.80 5.93
CA MET A 78 -3.86 -3.80 5.11
C MET A 78 -5.10 -3.25 5.80
N SER A 79 -5.46 -2.01 5.49
CA SER A 79 -6.76 -1.45 5.83
C SER A 79 -7.64 -1.50 4.59
N SER A 80 -8.63 -2.40 4.60
CA SER A 80 -9.59 -2.58 3.52
C SER A 80 -11.00 -2.32 4.05
N HIS A 81 -11.88 -1.79 3.22
CA HIS A 81 -13.30 -1.80 3.56
C HIS A 81 -13.83 -3.22 3.32
N PHE A 82 -14.27 -3.90 4.39
CA PHE A 82 -14.97 -5.16 4.25
C PHE A 82 -16.26 -4.92 3.46
N ARG A 83 -16.45 -5.67 2.37
CA ARG A 83 -17.79 -6.00 1.91
C ARG A 83 -18.31 -7.15 2.75
#